data_AF-A0A920GDL3-F1
#
_entry.id   AF-A0A920GDL3-F1
#
_cell.length_a   1.000
_cell.length_b   1.000
_cell.length_c   1.000
_cell.angle_alpha   90.00
_cell.angle_beta   90.00
_cell.angle_gamma   90.00
#
_symmetry.space_group_name_H-M   'P 1'
#
loop_
_entity.id
_entity.type
_entity.pdbx_description
1 polymer ?
#
loop_
_entity_poly.entity_id
_entity_poly.type
_entity_poly.pdbx_seq_one_letter_code
_entity_poly.pdbx_strand_id
1 'polypeptide(L)'
;MLVDDSIVRGTTSRKIVMMMRAAGGAKSICASLARQPPILLLWCRYTRRDKLMAAQMSVEKMCKEIGADSLAFVSINGLYRAMGETSRHLETPQFCDACFTGDYPVKEPFSPAL
;
A
#
# COMPACT_ATOMS: atom_id res chain seq x y z
N MET A 1 -0.91 4.44 18.39
CA MET A 1 -0.55 3.70 17.16
C MET A 1 -1.82 3.45 16.36
N LEU A 2 -1.84 3.79 15.08
CA LEU A 2 -2.96 3.59 14.16
C LEU A 2 -2.56 2.51 13.15
N VAL A 3 -3.33 1.44 13.07
CA VAL A 3 -3.14 0.39 12.07
C VAL A 3 -4.27 0.52 11.07
N ASP A 4 -3.91 0.73 9.81
CA ASP A 4 -4.83 0.86 8.68
C ASP A 4 -4.56 -0.31 7.73
N ASP A 5 -5.58 -0.90 7.12
CA ASP A 5 -5.38 -2.04 6.23
C ASP A 5 -4.61 -1.59 4.97
N SER A 6 -5.01 -0.46 4.37
CA SER A 6 -4.45 0.00 3.11
C SER A 6 -4.48 1.53 2.95
N ILE A 7 -3.39 2.10 2.45
CA ILE A 7 -3.31 3.53 2.13
C ILE A 7 -3.29 3.69 0.60
N VAL A 8 -4.42 4.16 0.05
CA VAL A 8 -4.59 4.33 -1.40
C VAL A 8 -4.38 5.80 -1.81
N ARG A 9 -5.22 6.70 -1.30
CA ARG A 9 -5.18 8.15 -1.56
C ARG A 9 -4.72 8.97 -0.35
N GLY A 10 -4.57 8.34 0.82
CA GLY A 10 -4.20 8.99 2.09
C GLY A 10 -5.22 9.98 2.67
N THR A 11 -6.29 10.34 1.95
CA THR A 11 -7.32 11.28 2.43
C THR A 11 -8.03 10.82 3.70
N THR A 12 -8.29 9.51 3.81
CA THR A 12 -8.92 8.91 5.00
C THR A 12 -7.95 8.91 6.17
N SER A 13 -6.75 8.37 5.96
CA SER A 13 -5.71 8.28 7.00
C SER A 13 -5.33 9.66 7.55
N ARG A 14 -5.26 10.70 6.70
CA ARG A 14 -5.06 12.10 7.13
C ARG A 14 -6.14 12.57 8.11
N LYS A 15 -7.42 12.35 7.80
CA LYS A 15 -8.53 12.73 8.69
C LYS A 15 -8.45 11.99 10.02
N ILE A 16 -8.13 10.70 10.00
CA ILE A 16 -7.99 9.89 11.23
C ILE A 16 -6.84 10.41 12.09
N VAL A 17 -5.68 10.69 11.51
CA VAL A 17 -4.54 11.26 12.25
C VAL A 17 -4.89 12.62 12.84
N MET A 18 -5.59 13.48 12.11
CA MET A 18 -6.07 14.77 12.63
C MET A 18 -7.01 14.59 13.83
N MET A 19 -7.98 13.68 13.75
CA MET A 19 -8.89 13.38 14.86
C MET A 19 -8.15 12.82 16.08
N MET A 20 -7.19 11.91 15.88
CA MET A 20 -6.37 11.37 16.98
C MET A 20 -5.50 12.42 17.65
N ARG A 21 -4.93 13.35 16.88
CA ARG A 21 -4.16 14.47 17.44
C ARG A 21 -5.04 15.41 18.24
N ALA A 22 -6.22 15.76 17.71
CA ALA A 22 -7.19 16.61 18.39
C ALA A 22 -7.71 15.98 19.70
N ALA A 23 -7.79 14.64 19.77
CA ALA A 23 -8.29 13.91 20.94
C ALA A 23 -7.27 13.75 22.09
N GLY A 24 -6.01 14.18 21.94
CA GLY A 24 -5.04 14.10 23.05
C GLY A 24 -3.56 13.98 22.69
N GLY A 25 -3.12 14.44 21.52
CA GLY A 25 -1.69 14.57 21.20
C GLY A 25 -0.91 13.25 21.02
N ALA A 26 -1.61 12.14 20.80
CA ALA A 26 -0.98 10.83 20.68
C ALA A 26 0.02 10.77 19.51
N LYS A 27 1.19 10.16 19.75
CA LYS A 27 2.13 9.79 18.68
C LYS A 27 1.41 8.88 17.68
N SER A 28 1.33 9.38 16.45
CA SER A 28 0.65 8.76 15.32
C SER A 28 1.67 7.97 14.51
N ILE A 29 1.60 6.65 14.69
CA ILE A 29 2.33 5.69 13.87
C ILE A 29 1.29 5.08 12.95
N CYS A 30 1.40 5.31 11.64
CA CYS A 30 0.56 4.63 10.66
C CYS A 30 1.31 3.38 10.19
N ALA A 31 0.73 2.21 10.39
CA ALA A 31 1.19 0.97 9.77
C ALA A 31 0.18 0.56 8.70
N SER A 32 0.64 0.27 7.48
CA SER A 32 -0.22 -0.16 6.37
C SER A 32 0.39 -1.30 5.55
N LEU A 33 -0.43 -2.11 4.87
CA LEU A 33 0.06 -3.26 4.10
C LEU A 33 0.69 -2.91 2.74
N ALA A 34 0.49 -1.71 2.19
CA ALA A 34 0.77 -1.43 0.77
C ALA A 34 1.92 -0.44 0.51
N ARG A 35 3.12 -0.94 0.16
CA ARG A 35 4.33 -0.09 0.02
C ARG A 35 4.67 0.43 -1.39
N GLN A 36 4.34 -0.19 -2.52
CA GLN A 36 4.97 0.19 -3.81
C GLN A 36 4.26 -0.34 -5.07
N PRO A 37 4.58 0.20 -6.27
CA PRO A 37 3.62 0.87 -7.14
C PRO A 37 2.61 -0.13 -7.73
N PRO A 38 1.33 0.25 -7.87
CA PRO A 38 0.37 -0.56 -8.61
C PRO A 38 0.72 -0.36 -10.08
N ILE A 39 1.54 -1.26 -10.60
CA ILE A 39 1.66 -1.45 -12.03
C ILE A 39 0.36 -2.11 -12.45
N LEU A 40 -0.46 -1.34 -13.16
CA LEU A 40 -1.60 -1.77 -13.98
C LEU A 40 -2.70 -2.55 -13.26
N LEU A 41 -3.49 -1.81 -12.50
CA LEU A 41 -4.79 -2.18 -11.94
C LEU A 41 -5.82 -2.52 -13.04
N LEU A 42 -5.77 -3.74 -13.59
CA LEU A 42 -6.77 -4.21 -14.57
C LEU A 42 -7.98 -4.89 -13.91
N TRP A 43 -7.82 -5.51 -12.73
CA TRP A 43 -8.91 -6.25 -12.08
C TRP A 43 -9.56 -5.53 -10.90
N CYS A 44 -8.76 -4.81 -10.10
CA CYS A 44 -9.29 -4.02 -9.00
C CYS A 44 -9.47 -2.59 -9.51
N ARG A 45 -10.71 -2.08 -9.55
CA ARG A 45 -11.08 -0.72 -10.03
C ARG A 45 -10.51 0.41 -9.15
N TYR A 46 -9.27 0.31 -8.71
CA TYR A 46 -8.59 1.42 -8.08
C TYR A 46 -8.34 2.49 -9.14
N THR A 47 -8.59 3.73 -8.73
CA THR A 47 -8.46 4.92 -9.55
C THR A 47 -7.12 4.98 -10.26
N ARG A 48 -7.08 5.65 -11.42
CA ARG A 48 -5.87 5.95 -12.20
C ARG A 48 -4.62 6.20 -11.32
N ARG A 49 -3.45 5.74 -11.79
CA ARG A 49 -2.15 5.84 -11.09
C ARG A 49 -1.84 7.25 -10.57
N ASP A 50 -2.30 8.27 -11.28
CA ASP A 50 -2.15 9.69 -10.94
C ASP A 50 -2.82 10.10 -9.61
N LYS A 51 -3.70 9.27 -9.07
CA LYS A 51 -4.38 9.52 -7.80
C LYS A 51 -3.84 8.69 -6.63
N LEU A 52 -2.85 7.83 -6.86
CA LEU A 52 -2.35 6.90 -5.85
C LEU A 52 -1.14 7.50 -5.15
N MET A 53 -1.26 7.70 -3.84
CA MET A 53 -0.23 8.38 -3.03
C MET A 53 1.08 7.57 -3.03
N ALA A 54 0.99 6.25 -2.88
CA ALA A 54 2.14 5.34 -2.93
C ALA A 54 2.81 5.24 -4.32
N ALA A 55 2.14 5.67 -5.38
CA ALA A 55 2.71 5.68 -6.73
C ALA A 55 3.46 6.99 -7.06
N GLN A 56 3.21 8.06 -6.29
CA GLN A 56 3.75 9.40 -6.57
C GLN A 56 4.72 9.93 -5.51
N MET A 57 4.76 9.30 -4.33
CA MET A 57 5.43 9.86 -3.16
C MET A 57 6.32 8.81 -2.50
N SER A 58 7.47 9.25 -1.97
CA SER A 58 8.26 8.43 -1.06
C SER A 58 7.53 8.25 0.28
N VAL A 59 7.93 7.26 1.07
CA VAL A 59 7.35 7.00 2.41
C VAL A 59 7.46 8.23 3.31
N GLU A 60 8.57 8.96 3.25
CA GLU A 60 8.77 10.19 4.02
C GLU A 60 7.79 11.28 3.61
N LYS A 61 7.56 11.43 2.30
CA LYS A 61 6.59 12.41 1.77
C LYS A 61 5.16 12.00 2.15
N MET A 62 4.81 10.72 2.03
CA MET A 62 3.52 10.19 2.48
C MET A 62 3.28 10.44 3.97
N CYS A 63 4.30 10.21 4.81
CA CYS A 63 4.22 10.45 6.25
C CYS A 63 3.88 11.91 6.56
N LYS A 64 4.55 12.85 5.88
CA LYS A 64 4.30 14.29 6.00
C LYS A 64 2.90 14.67 5.53
N GLU A 65 2.45 14.17 4.38
CA GLU A 65 1.11 14.45 3.83
C GLU A 65 -0.02 13.94 4.73
N ILE A 66 0.17 12.78 5.37
CA ILE A 66 -0.78 12.21 6.33
C ILE A 66 -0.74 12.95 7.67
N GLY A 67 0.37 13.61 8.00
CA GLY A 67 0.60 14.27 9.29
C GLY A 67 0.99 13.29 10.41
N ALA A 68 1.47 12.10 10.03
CA ALA A 68 1.93 11.08 10.96
C ALA A 68 3.35 11.36 11.45
N ASP A 69 3.70 10.89 12.65
CA ASP A 69 5.07 10.99 13.19
C ASP A 69 6.00 9.95 12.57
N SER A 70 5.44 8.78 12.23
CA SER A 70 6.13 7.75 11.45
C SER A 70 5.13 6.95 10.62
N LEU A 71 5.57 6.50 9.45
CA LEU A 71 4.81 5.65 8.55
C LEU A 71 5.62 4.38 8.26
N ALA A 72 5.01 3.23 8.50
CA ALA A 72 5.61 1.94 8.23
C ALA A 72 4.71 1.11 7.32
N PHE A 73 5.32 0.31 6.47
CA PHE A 73 4.60 -0.65 5.65
C PHE A 73 5.01 -2.08 5.95
N VAL A 74 4.05 -3.00 5.88
CA VAL A 74 4.33 -4.44 5.97
C VAL A 74 5.17 -4.83 4.75
N SER A 75 6.24 -5.60 4.99
CA SER A 75 7.05 -6.16 3.91
C SER A 75 6.30 -7.29 3.20
N ILE A 76 6.57 -7.51 1.92
CA ILE A 76 5.98 -8.64 1.17
C ILE A 76 6.22 -9.97 1.88
N ASN A 77 7.45 -10.23 2.32
CA ASN A 77 7.74 -11.44 3.09
C ASN A 77 6.98 -11.49 4.43
N GLY A 78 6.75 -10.34 5.08
CA GLY A 78 5.90 -10.26 6.26
C GLY A 78 4.44 -10.62 5.97
N LEU A 79 3.90 -10.20 4.83
CA LEU A 79 2.57 -10.55 4.37
C LEU A 79 2.44 -12.07 4.11
N TYR A 80 3.41 -12.67 3.42
CA TYR A 80 3.43 -14.12 3.19
C TYR A 80 3.50 -14.92 4.49
N ARG A 81 4.34 -14.50 5.45
CA ARG A 81 4.39 -15.10 6.79
C ARG A 81 3.07 -15.02 7.53
N ALA A 82 2.34 -13.91 7.41
CA ALA A 82 1.02 -13.76 8.01
C ALA A 82 -0.02 -14.70 7.40
N MET A 83 0.17 -15.13 6.13
CA MET A 83 -0.70 -16.09 5.43
C MET A 83 -0.26 -17.55 5.62
N GLY A 84 0.76 -17.84 6.44
CA GLY A 84 1.24 -19.20 6.70
C GLY A 84 2.38 -19.67 5.79
N GLU A 85 2.89 -18.82 4.90
CA GLU A 85 4.01 -19.14 4.02
C GLU A 85 5.35 -18.69 4.61
N THR A 86 6.45 -19.38 4.31
CA THR A 86 7.78 -18.97 4.83
C THR A 86 8.29 -17.68 4.18
N SER A 87 8.10 -17.55 2.86
CA SER A 87 8.49 -16.39 2.04
C SER A 87 7.80 -16.43 0.68
N ARG A 88 7.82 -15.31 -0.05
CA ARG A 88 7.37 -15.28 -1.45
C ARG A 88 8.33 -16.06 -2.35
N HIS A 89 7.80 -16.95 -3.20
CA HIS A 89 8.55 -17.50 -4.33
C HIS A 89 8.66 -16.46 -5.45
N LEU A 90 9.89 -16.20 -5.92
CA LEU A 90 10.14 -15.13 -6.88
C LEU A 90 9.61 -15.41 -8.28
N GLU A 91 9.70 -16.66 -8.74
CA GLU A 91 9.31 -17.06 -10.10
C GLU A 91 7.85 -17.52 -10.20
N THR A 92 7.33 -18.09 -9.11
CA THR A 92 5.97 -18.65 -9.03
C THR A 92 5.32 -18.23 -7.71
N PRO A 93 4.84 -16.97 -7.60
CA PRO A 93 4.26 -16.46 -6.36
C PRO A 93 3.08 -17.34 -5.91
N GLN A 94 3.03 -17.70 -4.62
CA GLN A 94 1.94 -18.52 -4.08
C GLN A 94 0.57 -17.80 -4.11
N PHE A 95 0.60 -16.46 -4.11
CA PHE A 95 -0.59 -15.62 -4.16
C PHE A 95 -0.45 -14.53 -5.23
N CYS A 96 -1.58 -14.01 -5.71
CA CYS A 96 -1.58 -12.80 -6.53
C CYS A 96 -1.20 -11.59 -5.66
N ASP A 97 0.04 -11.12 -5.78
CA ASP A 97 0.56 -9.95 -5.08
C ASP A 97 0.94 -8.78 -6.01
N ALA A 98 0.49 -8.85 -7.26
CA ALA A 98 0.78 -7.87 -8.30
C ALA A 98 0.38 -6.43 -7.93
N CYS A 99 -0.61 -6.25 -7.05
CA CYS A 99 -0.98 -4.94 -6.51
C CYS A 99 0.16 -4.26 -5.72
N PHE A 100 1.13 -5.03 -5.21
CA PHE A 100 2.27 -4.56 -4.43
C PHE A 100 3.61 -4.73 -5.15
N THR A 101 3.74 -5.77 -5.98
CA THR A 101 4.98 -6.13 -6.67
C THR A 101 4.99 -5.69 -8.14
N GLY A 102 3.82 -5.52 -8.75
CA GLY A 102 3.65 -5.37 -10.19
C GLY A 102 3.87 -6.66 -10.99
N ASP A 103 4.18 -7.77 -10.32
CA ASP A 103 4.48 -9.06 -10.93
C ASP A 103 3.21 -9.90 -11.01
N TYR A 104 2.62 -9.93 -12.21
CA TYR A 104 1.40 -10.68 -12.47
C TYR A 104 1.75 -12.15 -12.74
N PRO A 105 1.10 -13.12 -12.05
CA PRO A 105 1.34 -14.55 -12.28
C PRO A 105 0.85 -15.03 -13.66
N VAL A 106 0.22 -14.16 -14.44
CA VAL A 106 -0.20 -14.40 -15.83
C VAL A 106 0.76 -13.70 -16.79
N LYS A 107 1.42 -14.48 -17.65
CA LYS A 107 2.28 -13.99 -18.74
C LYS A 107 1.49 -13.94 -20.04
N GLU A 108 0.71 -12.89 -20.28
CA GLU A 108 0.23 -12.57 -21.65
C GLU A 108 -0.02 -11.06 -21.80
N PRO A 109 0.22 -10.50 -23.01
CA PRO A 109 0.28 -9.07 -23.23
C PRO A 109 -1.13 -8.51 -23.30
N PHE A 110 -1.55 -7.79 -22.27
CA PHE A 110 -2.75 -6.96 -22.41
C PHE A 110 -2.41 -5.78 -23.33
N SER A 111 -2.65 -5.96 -24.63
CA SER A 111 -2.71 -4.86 -25.60
C SER A 111 -3.81 -3.91 -25.14
N PRO A 112 -3.53 -2.62 -24.87
CA PRO A 112 -4.57 -1.65 -24.61
C PRO A 112 -5.26 -1.37 -25.96
N ALA A 113 -6.22 -2.22 -26.33
CA ALA A 113 -7.20 -1.88 -27.35
C ALA A 113 -8.24 -0.95 -26.70
N LEU A 114 -8.11 0.34 -27.08
CA LEU A 114 -9.07 1.46 -26.94
C LEU A 114 -9.15 2.18 -25.58
#